data_AF-A0A6N6VC57-F1
#
_entry.id   AF-A0A6N6VC57-F1
#
_cell.length_a   1.000
_cell.length_b   1.000
_cell.length_c   1.000
_cell.angle_alpha   90.00
_cell.angle_beta   90.00
_cell.angle_gamma   90.00
#
_symmetry.space_group_name_H-M   'P 1'
#
loop_
_entity.id
_entity.type
_entity.pdbx_description
1 polymer ?
#
loop_
_entity_poly.entity_id
_entity_poly.type
_entity_poly.pdbx_seq_one_letter_code
_entity_poly.pdbx_strand_id
1 'polypeptide(L)'
;MKTTYAKIYKSGNGQAISLKKNILQQVGLKVGDDIEVKVKSGQIVLTKPNSFKEKWRDFVESGGKYDHNKYDWGQSVGRELW
;
A
#
# COMPACT_ATOMS: atom_id res chain seq x y z
N MET A 1 -23.62 7.44 2.19
CA MET A 1 -22.79 6.64 3.12
C MET A 1 -23.62 5.49 3.64
N LYS A 2 -23.08 4.26 3.68
CA LYS A 2 -23.79 3.10 4.20
C LYS A 2 -23.17 2.68 5.53
N THR A 3 -23.92 2.82 6.61
CA THR A 3 -23.46 2.40 7.94
C THR A 3 -23.77 0.92 8.13
N THR A 4 -22.81 0.17 8.67
CA THR A 4 -23.00 -1.23 9.06
C THR A 4 -22.37 -1.45 10.42
N TYR A 5 -23.09 -2.17 11.28
CA TYR A 5 -22.57 -2.60 12.56
C TYR A 5 -21.76 -3.89 12.39
N ALA A 6 -20.61 -3.93 13.04
CA ALA A 6 -19.75 -5.11 13.11
C ALA A 6 -19.40 -5.39 14.57
N LYS A 7 -19.10 -6.65 14.88
CA LYS A 7 -18.73 -7.08 16.23
C LYS A 7 -17.25 -7.42 16.26
N ILE A 8 -16.57 -6.97 17.32
CA ILE A 8 -15.22 -7.39 17.64
C ILE A 8 -15.31 -8.70 18.43
N TYR A 9 -14.51 -9.70 18.06
CA TYR A 9 -14.42 -10.96 18.78
C TYR A 9 -12.96 -11.38 18.98
N LYS A 10 -12.73 -12.23 19.99
CA LYS A 10 -11.40 -12.78 20.29
C LYS A 10 -10.96 -13.73 19.16
N SER A 11 -9.73 -13.59 18.70
CA SER A 11 -9.11 -14.46 17.70
C SER A 11 -7.68 -14.78 18.14
N GLY A 12 -7.49 -15.93 18.80
CA GLY A 12 -6.21 -16.29 19.40
C GLY A 12 -5.76 -15.26 20.45
N ASN A 13 -4.55 -14.73 20.26
CA ASN A 13 -3.97 -13.66 21.10
C ASN A 13 -4.42 -12.24 20.71
N GLY A 14 -5.21 -12.10 19.64
CA GLY A 14 -5.70 -10.82 19.14
C GLY A 14 -7.22 -10.73 19.07
N GLN A 15 -7.69 -9.74 18.31
CA GLN A 15 -9.10 -9.48 18.04
C GLN A 15 -9.35 -9.37 16.55
N ALA A 16 -10.56 -9.75 16.13
CA ALA A 16 -10.98 -9.68 14.75
C ALA A 16 -12.32 -8.94 14.62
N ILE A 17 -12.49 -8.27 13.49
CA ILE A 17 -13.76 -7.65 13.07
C ILE A 17 -14.25 -8.38 11.84
N SER A 18 -15.52 -8.82 11.86
CA SER A 18 -16.11 -9.44 10.68
C SER A 18 -16.58 -8.38 9.69
N LEU A 19 -15.98 -8.36 8.50
CA LEU A 19 -16.42 -7.54 7.37
C LEU A 19 -17.18 -8.41 6.38
N LYS A 20 -18.37 -7.95 5.97
CA LYS A 20 -19.18 -8.68 4.98
C LYS A 20 -18.51 -8.67 3.61
N LYS A 21 -18.65 -9.76 2.84
CA LYS A 21 -18.06 -9.92 1.50
C LYS A 21 -18.41 -8.78 0.54
N ASN A 22 -19.62 -8.26 0.61
CA ASN A 22 -20.06 -7.14 -0.22
C ASN A 22 -19.27 -5.85 0.07
N ILE A 23 -18.88 -5.59 1.33
CA ILE A 23 -18.06 -4.43 1.70
C ILE A 23 -16.68 -4.57 1.08
N LEU A 24 -16.04 -5.74 1.22
CA LEU A 24 -14.74 -6.02 0.61
C LEU A 24 -14.77 -5.80 -0.91
N GLN A 25 -15.81 -6.29 -1.59
CA GLN A 25 -15.98 -6.10 -3.04
C GLN A 25 -16.13 -4.63 -3.43
N GLN A 26 -16.91 -3.83 -2.68
CA GLN A 26 -17.11 -2.41 -2.96
C GLN A 26 -15.83 -1.59 -2.88
N VAL A 27 -14.89 -1.99 -2.02
CA VAL A 27 -13.58 -1.33 -1.86
C VAL A 27 -12.44 -2.05 -2.59
N GLY A 28 -12.76 -3.08 -3.38
CA GLY A 28 -11.78 -3.83 -4.17
C GLY A 28 -10.73 -4.56 -3.33
N LEU A 29 -11.11 -5.06 -2.15
CA LEU A 29 -10.29 -5.91 -1.28
C LEU A 29 -10.70 -7.38 -1.41
N LYS A 30 -9.74 -8.27 -1.17
CA LYS A 30 -9.90 -9.72 -1.15
C LYS A 30 -9.36 -10.30 0.16
N VAL A 31 -9.78 -11.51 0.49
CA VAL A 31 -9.23 -12.24 1.63
C VAL A 31 -7.74 -12.49 1.36
N GLY A 32 -6.89 -12.11 2.31
CA GLY A 32 -5.43 -12.20 2.18
C GLY A 32 -4.75 -10.91 1.69
N ASP A 33 -5.50 -9.88 1.30
CA ASP A 33 -4.89 -8.57 0.99
C ASP A 33 -4.36 -7.92 2.27
N ASP A 34 -3.18 -7.32 2.18
CA ASP A 34 -2.66 -6.43 3.21
C ASP A 34 -3.45 -5.11 3.23
N ILE A 35 -3.69 -4.58 4.43
CA ILE A 35 -4.36 -3.30 4.64
C ILE A 35 -3.56 -2.41 5.58
N GLU A 36 -3.58 -1.10 5.34
CA GLU A 36 -3.03 -0.13 6.27
C GLU A 36 -4.06 0.19 7.35
N VAL A 37 -3.66 0.05 8.62
CA VAL A 37 -4.50 0.34 9.78
C VAL A 37 -3.95 1.57 10.49
N LYS A 38 -4.73 2.65 10.52
CA LYS A 38 -4.39 3.90 11.22
C LYS A 38 -5.36 4.16 12.35
N VAL A 39 -4.85 4.63 13.50
CA VAL A 39 -5.67 5.10 14.60
C VAL A 39 -5.56 6.62 14.68
N LYS A 40 -6.69 7.33 14.55
CA LYS A 40 -6.74 8.79 14.64
C LYS A 40 -8.02 9.23 15.31
N SER A 41 -7.91 10.06 16.36
CA SER A 41 -9.06 10.68 17.03
C SER A 41 -10.14 9.67 17.47
N GLY A 42 -9.72 8.53 18.04
CA GLY A 42 -10.63 7.47 18.47
C GLY A 42 -11.26 6.64 17.34
N GLN A 43 -10.81 6.83 16.10
CA GLN A 43 -11.27 6.09 14.93
C GLN A 43 -10.17 5.15 14.43
N ILE A 44 -10.58 3.96 13.98
CA ILE A 44 -9.75 3.06 13.20
C ILE A 44 -10.08 3.32 11.72
N VAL A 45 -9.07 3.71 10.95
CA VAL A 45 -9.17 3.95 9.51
C VAL A 45 -8.45 2.81 8.80
N LEU A 46 -9.18 2.06 7.99
CA LEU A 46 -8.66 0.97 7.17
C LEU A 46 -8.53 1.48 5.73
N THR A 47 -7.31 1.45 5.19
CA THR A 47 -7.05 1.92 3.83
C THR A 47 -6.37 0.81 3.03
N LYS A 48 -6.78 0.66 1.77
CA LYS A 48 -6.03 -0.20 0.84
C LYS A 48 -4.65 0.43 0.62
N PRO A 49 -3.55 -0.29 0.83
CA PRO A 49 -2.22 0.26 0.59
C PRO A 49 -2.10 0.61 -0.89
N ASN A 50 -1.63 1.82 -1.18
CA ASN A 50 -1.28 2.17 -2.55
C ASN A 50 -0.21 1.19 -3.03
N SER A 51 -0.47 0.54 -4.16
CA SER A 51 0.54 -0.22 -4.87
C SER A 51 1.75 0.67 -5.15
N PHE A 52 2.94 0.09 -5.31
CA PHE A 52 4.11 0.87 -5.73
C PHE A 52 3.79 1.70 -6.99
N LYS A 53 3.04 1.12 -7.93
CA LYS A 53 2.58 1.81 -9.14
C LYS A 53 1.73 3.04 -8.84
N GLU A 54 0.79 2.96 -7.91
CA GLU A 54 -0.05 4.10 -7.50
C GLU A 54 0.79 5.14 -6.77
N LYS A 55 1.65 4.73 -5.82
CA LYS A 55 2.58 5.64 -5.14
C LYS A 55 3.50 6.37 -6.12
N TRP A 56 4.02 5.65 -7.12
CA TRP A 56 4.87 6.20 -8.16
C TRP A 56 4.11 7.19 -9.05
N ARG A 57 2.88 6.84 -9.45
CA ARG A 57 2.01 7.75 -10.20
C ARG A 57 1.74 9.02 -9.38
N ASP A 58 1.34 8.89 -8.13
CA ASP A 58 1.08 10.02 -7.24
C ASP A 58 2.34 10.90 -7.07
N PHE A 59 3.53 10.27 -6.96
CA PHE A 59 4.81 10.98 -6.89
C PHE A 59 5.10 11.79 -8.16
N VAL A 60 4.91 11.20 -9.35
CA VAL A 60 5.12 11.91 -10.62
C VAL A 60 4.08 13.02 -10.82
N GLU A 61 2.81 12.76 -10.54
CA GLU A 61 1.70 13.73 -10.70
C GLU A 61 1.81 14.91 -9.73
N SER A 62 2.35 14.69 -8.52
CA SER A 62 2.64 15.76 -7.55
C SER A 62 3.90 16.56 -7.88
N GLY A 63 4.53 16.32 -9.03
CA GLY A 63 5.72 17.05 -9.50
C GLY A 63 7.04 16.46 -8.99
N GLY A 64 7.01 15.25 -8.42
CA GLY A 64 8.21 14.50 -8.05
C GLY A 64 9.08 14.23 -9.27
N LYS A 65 10.38 14.54 -9.14
CA LYS A 65 11.39 14.26 -10.17
C LYS A 65 12.29 13.15 -9.67
N TYR A 66 12.46 12.12 -10.49
CA TYR A 66 13.47 11.09 -10.28
C TYR A 66 14.69 11.45 -11.09
N ASP A 67 15.68 12.03 -10.42
CA ASP A 67 16.95 12.39 -11.04
C ASP A 67 17.86 11.16 -11.04
N HIS A 68 17.99 10.52 -12.21
CA HIS A 68 19.03 9.53 -12.40
C HIS A 68 20.29 10.27 -12.82
N ASN A 69 21.22 10.46 -11.90
CA ASN A 69 22.58 10.73 -12.35
C ASN A 69 23.09 9.45 -13.02
N LYS A 70 23.58 9.58 -14.26
CA LYS A 70 24.36 8.50 -14.87
C LYS A 70 25.56 8.29 -13.95
N TYR A 71 25.65 7.10 -13.38
CA TYR A 71 26.83 6.72 -12.63
C TYR A 71 27.98 6.61 -13.64
N ASP A 72 29.02 7.43 -13.46
CA ASP A 72 30.24 7.32 -14.26
C ASP A 72 30.99 6.08 -13.79
N TRP A 73 30.93 5.03 -14.59
CA TRP A 73 31.62 3.76 -14.33
C TRP A 73 33.14 3.87 -14.52
N GLY A 74 33.65 5.04 -14.91
CA GLY A 74 35.05 5.27 -15.20
C GLY A 74 35.43 4.77 -16.59
N GLN A 75 36.72 4.89 -16.91
CA GLN A 75 37.28 4.36 -18.15
C GLN A 75 37.41 2.83 -18.07
N SER A 76 37.34 2.16 -19.23
CA SER A 76 37.47 0.71 -19.30
C SER A 76 38.80 0.24 -18.70
N VAL A 77 38.77 -0.75 -17.81
CA VAL A 77 39.97 -1.34 -17.22
C VAL A 77 40.17 -2.76 -17.74
N GLY A 78 41.00 -2.90 -18.78
CA GLY A 78 41.39 -4.21 -19.32
C GLY A 78 40.69 -4.56 -20.64
N ARG A 79 40.20 -5.80 -20.78
CA ARG A 79 39.65 -6.36 -22.04
C ARG A 79 38.14 -6.16 -22.18
N GLU A 80 37.65 -4.95 -21.94
CA GLU A 80 36.22 -4.64 -21.98
C GLU A 80 35.73 -4.17 -23.36
N LEU A 81 36.65 -3.97 -24.30
CA LEU A 81 36.38 -3.66 -25.70
C LEU A 81 36.56 -4.95 -26.52
N TRP A 82 35.46 -5.49 -27.05
CA TRP A 82 35.46 -6.63 -27.97
C TRP A 82 35.48 -6.17 -29.42
#